data_AF-A0A3D1IMK8-F1
#
_entry.id   AF-A0A3D1IMK8-F1
#
_cell.length_a   1.000
_cell.length_b   1.000
_cell.length_c   1.000
_cell.angle_alpha   90.00
_cell.angle_beta   90.00
_cell.angle_gamma   90.00
#
_symmetry.space_group_name_H-M   'P 1'
#
loop_
_entity.id
_entity.type
_entity.pdbx_description
1 polymer ?
#
loop_
_entity_poly.entity_id
_entity_poly.type
_entity_poly.pdbx_seq_one_letter_code
_entity_poly.pdbx_strand_id
1 'polypeptide(L)'
;PVPNFLNARKLRMNARANNKWRPDSRILCGGALEAPGDKVTPGVLSALGVPVDGAAKGDAFQILDALDGRRLALAKWIANPANPITARSIVNRVWQQHFGHPLAANPNNFGAKGGKPTHPELLDWLAADFVEHGWKFKRLHRLIMQSDTYRQSGTHPQAAKLAVADPNHHLFAFRVPRRLSAEELRDSLLKATGELNTALGGLPVLPEINMEVALQPRMIQFSLSPAYQPSRTPAERNRRTIYAYRVRGQANPFLETFNQPNPNDSCEARVAETVTPQVFTLLNSSVTSDRAIALALRTEKEFDTLHLQVKRAVQLAYGRVPDKVEWERLKQYVTKMRAYHAAHEPAPVKYPTAITRSLVEELTGQPFEYEEILPVFENYVRDKKPADVSANTRALADLCLLLFNSNEFVYVY
;
A
#
# COMPACT_ATOMS: atom_id res chain seq x y z
N PRO A 1 -21.75 -0.48 32.74
CA PRO A 1 -20.99 0.75 33.04
C PRO A 1 -20.46 1.40 31.75
N VAL A 2 -21.19 2.39 31.25
CA VAL A 2 -20.75 3.26 30.15
C VAL A 2 -19.59 4.10 30.71
N PRO A 3 -18.41 4.15 30.08
CA PRO A 3 -17.29 4.91 30.62
C PRO A 3 -17.62 6.41 30.71
N ASN A 4 -17.58 6.96 31.93
CA ASN A 4 -17.86 8.38 32.23
C ASN A 4 -16.73 9.35 31.82
N PHE A 5 -15.79 8.93 30.97
CA PHE A 5 -14.67 9.76 30.54
C PHE A 5 -14.56 9.84 29.01
N LEU A 6 -15.59 10.41 28.38
CA LEU A 6 -15.52 10.97 27.03
C LEU A 6 -15.11 12.45 27.11
N ASN A 7 -13.95 12.73 27.72
CA ASN A 7 -13.30 14.05 27.69
C ASN A 7 -12.64 14.36 26.34
N ALA A 8 -13.01 13.65 25.27
CA ALA A 8 -13.03 14.28 23.97
C ALA A 8 -14.06 15.41 24.06
N ARG A 9 -13.60 16.64 24.35
CA ARG A 9 -14.36 17.86 24.07
C ARG A 9 -15.05 17.59 22.76
N LYS A 10 -16.38 17.44 22.83
CA LYS A 10 -17.28 17.26 21.69
C LYS A 10 -16.65 18.04 20.54
N LEU A 11 -16.41 17.39 19.41
CA LEU A 11 -16.42 18.08 18.12
C LEU A 11 -17.79 18.76 18.07
N ARG A 12 -17.91 19.91 18.75
CA ARG A 12 -19.15 20.64 18.91
C ARG A 12 -19.39 21.11 17.50
N MET A 13 -20.36 20.51 16.81
CA MET A 13 -21.04 21.21 15.73
C MET A 13 -21.35 22.60 16.30
N ASN A 14 -20.79 23.61 15.66
CA ASN A 14 -20.84 24.96 16.18
C ASN A 14 -22.31 25.30 16.41
N ALA A 15 -22.73 25.60 17.65
CA ALA A 15 -24.13 25.90 17.96
C ALA A 15 -24.63 27.14 17.18
N ARG A 16 -23.69 27.93 16.65
CA ARG A 16 -23.89 29.09 15.77
C ARG A 16 -23.52 28.81 14.30
N ALA A 17 -23.62 27.57 13.83
CA ALA A 17 -23.53 27.33 12.39
C ALA A 17 -24.71 28.04 11.72
N ASN A 18 -24.44 28.95 10.78
CA ASN A 18 -25.48 29.62 10.01
C ASN A 18 -26.13 28.61 9.05
N ASN A 19 -27.12 27.87 9.55
CA ASN A 19 -27.86 26.87 8.77
C ASN A 19 -28.77 27.50 7.70
N LYS A 20 -28.85 28.83 7.61
CA LYS A 20 -29.56 29.57 6.56
C LYS A 20 -28.65 29.98 5.41
N TRP A 21 -27.32 29.99 5.60
CA TRP A 21 -26.39 30.28 4.51
C TRP A 21 -26.53 29.22 3.42
N ARG A 22 -26.49 29.63 2.16
CA ARG A 22 -26.46 28.73 1.00
C ARG A 22 -25.38 29.23 0.06
N PRO A 23 -24.52 28.35 -0.48
CA PRO A 23 -23.60 28.76 -1.52
C PRO A 23 -24.39 29.21 -2.76
N ASP A 24 -24.07 30.37 -3.32
CA ASP A 24 -24.56 30.75 -4.66
C ASP A 24 -23.71 30.05 -5.70
N SER A 25 -24.17 28.88 -6.15
CA SER A 25 -23.49 28.10 -7.19
C SER A 25 -24.10 28.42 -8.55
N ARG A 26 -23.25 28.76 -9.51
CA ARG A 26 -23.66 29.13 -10.88
C ARG A 26 -22.78 28.44 -11.90
N ILE A 27 -23.31 28.24 -13.10
CA ILE A 27 -22.53 27.85 -14.27
C ILE A 27 -21.62 29.02 -14.63
N LEU A 28 -20.33 28.75 -14.83
CA LEU A 28 -19.37 29.77 -15.23
C LEU A 28 -19.15 29.69 -16.73
N CYS A 29 -19.49 30.77 -17.44
CA CYS A 29 -19.43 30.84 -18.90
C CYS A 29 -18.05 31.33 -19.36
N GLY A 30 -17.64 30.93 -20.58
CA GLY A 30 -16.41 31.45 -21.20
C GLY A 30 -15.10 31.12 -20.47
N GLY A 31 -15.12 30.19 -19.51
CA GLY A 31 -13.94 29.83 -18.72
C GLY A 31 -13.51 30.88 -17.68
N ALA A 32 -14.34 31.90 -17.41
CA ALA A 32 -14.02 32.97 -16.46
C ALA A 32 -14.84 32.84 -15.15
N LEU A 33 -14.19 33.03 -14.01
CA LEU A 33 -14.84 33.04 -12.68
C LEU A 33 -15.86 34.19 -12.52
N GLU A 34 -15.68 35.27 -13.29
CA GLU A 34 -16.47 36.50 -13.22
C GLU A 34 -17.65 36.52 -14.20
N ALA A 35 -17.87 35.45 -14.97
CA ALA A 35 -18.96 35.35 -15.93
C ALA A 35 -20.05 34.37 -15.44
N PRO A 36 -20.84 34.75 -14.41
CA PRO A 36 -21.89 33.88 -13.88
C PRO A 36 -23.05 33.75 -14.87
N GLY A 37 -23.34 32.51 -15.25
CA GLY A 37 -24.57 32.12 -15.94
C GLY A 37 -25.64 31.64 -14.96
N ASP A 38 -26.34 30.59 -15.37
CA ASP A 38 -27.49 30.06 -14.64
C ASP A 38 -27.14 29.57 -13.25
N LYS A 39 -28.05 29.83 -12.30
CA LYS A 39 -27.95 29.32 -10.94
C LYS A 39 -28.22 27.82 -10.93
N VAL A 40 -27.36 27.08 -10.25
CA VAL A 40 -27.47 25.63 -10.08
C VAL A 40 -27.68 25.28 -8.62
N THR A 41 -28.31 24.14 -8.41
CA THR A 41 -28.51 23.56 -7.07
C THR A 41 -27.75 22.24 -6.98
N PRO A 42 -27.51 21.73 -5.77
CA PRO A 42 -26.91 20.41 -5.60
C PRO A 42 -27.73 19.34 -6.33
N GLY A 43 -27.06 18.49 -7.09
CA GLY A 43 -27.70 17.41 -7.83
C GLY A 43 -26.73 16.27 -8.11
N VAL A 44 -27.21 15.28 -8.84
CA VAL A 44 -26.44 14.12 -9.30
C VAL A 44 -26.33 14.11 -10.83
N LEU A 45 -25.56 13.17 -11.37
CA LEU A 45 -25.36 13.06 -12.82
C LEU A 45 -26.63 12.52 -13.50
N SER A 46 -27.48 13.41 -13.99
CA SER A 46 -28.76 13.09 -14.64
C SER A 46 -28.62 12.15 -15.85
N ALA A 47 -27.47 12.16 -16.52
CA ALA A 47 -27.17 11.28 -17.66
C ALA A 47 -27.24 9.77 -17.35
N LEU A 48 -27.20 9.37 -16.06
CA LEU A 48 -27.38 7.97 -15.68
C LEU A 48 -28.84 7.56 -15.52
N GLY A 49 -29.79 8.50 -15.55
CA GLY A 49 -31.23 8.21 -15.40
C GLY A 49 -31.63 7.69 -14.02
N VAL A 50 -30.72 7.70 -13.04
CA VAL A 50 -30.99 7.25 -11.66
C VAL A 50 -31.45 8.44 -10.83
N PRO A 51 -32.71 8.46 -10.33
CA PRO A 51 -33.22 9.55 -9.52
C PRO A 51 -32.59 9.55 -8.11
N VAL A 52 -32.66 10.69 -7.44
CA VAL A 52 -32.31 10.83 -6.02
C VAL A 52 -33.52 10.49 -5.17
N ASP A 53 -33.32 9.66 -4.14
CA ASP A 53 -34.36 9.38 -3.15
C ASP A 53 -34.79 10.66 -2.43
N GLY A 54 -36.08 11.00 -2.50
CA GLY A 54 -36.60 12.23 -1.88
C GLY A 54 -36.28 13.51 -2.67
N ALA A 55 -36.00 13.40 -3.97
CA ALA A 55 -35.86 14.53 -4.87
C ALA A 55 -37.07 15.48 -4.83
N ALA A 56 -36.84 16.76 -5.14
CA ALA A 56 -37.89 17.76 -5.17
C ALA A 56 -38.89 17.48 -6.31
N LYS A 57 -40.15 17.89 -6.12
CA LYS A 57 -41.17 17.81 -7.17
C LYS A 57 -40.79 18.75 -8.32
N GLY A 58 -40.29 18.18 -9.43
CA GLY A 58 -39.92 18.92 -10.64
C GLY A 58 -38.54 18.58 -11.21
N ASP A 59 -37.63 18.04 -10.39
CA ASP A 59 -36.32 17.57 -10.83
C ASP A 59 -35.91 16.32 -10.03
N ALA A 60 -35.94 15.17 -10.70
CA ALA A 60 -35.64 13.86 -10.10
C ALA A 60 -34.14 13.69 -9.76
N PHE A 61 -33.26 14.57 -10.25
CA PHE A 61 -31.81 14.51 -10.05
C PHE A 61 -31.31 15.55 -9.06
N GLN A 62 -32.19 16.40 -8.54
CA GLN A 62 -31.87 17.39 -7.54
C GLN A 62 -31.74 16.76 -6.16
N ILE A 63 -30.64 17.07 -5.47
CA ILE A 63 -30.50 16.83 -4.04
C ILE A 63 -31.12 18.02 -3.32
N LEU A 64 -31.97 17.77 -2.32
CA LEU A 64 -32.62 18.82 -1.52
C LEU A 64 -31.61 19.91 -1.12
N ASP A 65 -31.99 21.18 -1.30
CA ASP A 65 -31.11 22.34 -1.07
C ASP A 65 -30.88 22.62 0.43
N ALA A 66 -31.26 21.71 1.33
CA ALA A 66 -30.85 21.75 2.74
C ALA A 66 -29.33 21.52 2.86
N LEU A 67 -28.63 22.18 3.78
CA LEU A 67 -27.18 21.99 3.96
C LEU A 67 -26.85 20.62 4.58
N ASP A 68 -27.73 20.16 5.46
CA ASP A 68 -27.73 18.84 6.06
C ASP A 68 -28.18 17.78 5.05
N GLY A 69 -27.65 16.57 5.17
CA GLY A 69 -28.06 15.43 4.34
C GLY A 69 -27.51 15.38 2.92
N ARG A 70 -26.98 16.46 2.32
CA ARG A 70 -26.46 16.45 0.93
C ARG A 70 -25.47 15.33 0.65
N ARG A 71 -24.48 15.15 1.55
CA ARG A 71 -23.47 14.08 1.44
C ARG A 71 -24.08 12.68 1.52
N LEU A 72 -25.10 12.50 2.37
CA LEU A 72 -25.79 11.23 2.52
C LEU A 72 -26.65 10.93 1.27
N ALA A 73 -27.36 11.92 0.73
CA ALA A 73 -28.14 11.77 -0.50
C ALA A 73 -27.24 11.37 -1.68
N LEU A 74 -26.10 12.06 -1.85
CA LEU A 74 -25.11 11.69 -2.87
C LEU A 74 -24.55 10.28 -2.64
N ALA A 75 -24.21 9.92 -1.39
CA ALA A 75 -23.69 8.58 -1.08
C ALA A 75 -24.70 7.47 -1.38
N LYS A 76 -25.99 7.68 -1.07
CA LYS A 76 -27.08 6.76 -1.43
C LYS A 76 -27.23 6.61 -2.94
N TRP A 77 -27.15 7.72 -3.68
CA TRP A 77 -27.21 7.68 -5.15
C TRP A 77 -26.00 6.96 -5.77
N ILE A 78 -24.79 7.18 -5.26
CA ILE A 78 -23.58 6.45 -5.69
C ILE A 78 -23.74 4.95 -5.43
N ALA A 79 -24.24 4.56 -4.25
CA ALA A 79 -24.45 3.17 -3.86
C ALA A 79 -25.81 2.59 -4.30
N ASN A 80 -26.56 3.28 -5.16
CA ASN A 80 -27.85 2.82 -5.63
C ASN A 80 -27.65 1.57 -6.52
N PRO A 81 -28.37 0.45 -6.30
CA PRO A 81 -28.31 -0.74 -7.15
C PRO A 81 -28.57 -0.48 -8.64
N ALA A 82 -29.38 0.55 -8.95
CA ALA A 82 -29.66 0.96 -10.33
C ALA A 82 -28.53 1.81 -10.94
N ASN A 83 -27.53 2.24 -10.16
CA ASN A 83 -26.36 2.96 -10.66
C ASN A 83 -25.35 1.98 -11.27
N PRO A 84 -25.20 1.94 -12.61
CA PRO A 84 -24.40 0.91 -13.24
C PRO A 84 -22.89 1.17 -13.15
N ILE A 85 -22.47 2.41 -12.87
CA ILE A 85 -21.04 2.77 -12.89
C ILE A 85 -20.32 2.26 -11.65
N THR A 86 -20.94 2.40 -10.48
CA THR A 86 -20.29 2.06 -9.20
C THR A 86 -19.91 0.59 -9.13
N ALA A 87 -20.86 -0.30 -9.46
CA ALA A 87 -20.62 -1.75 -9.44
C ALA A 87 -19.61 -2.18 -10.50
N ARG A 88 -19.75 -1.71 -11.75
CA ARG A 88 -18.81 -2.01 -12.83
C ARG A 88 -17.39 -1.54 -12.50
N SER A 89 -17.25 -0.33 -11.96
CA SER A 89 -15.95 0.24 -11.60
C SER A 89 -15.26 -0.59 -10.52
N ILE A 90 -15.94 -0.90 -9.42
CA ILE A 90 -15.30 -1.65 -8.33
C ILE A 90 -15.01 -3.11 -8.70
N VAL A 91 -15.89 -3.76 -9.46
CA VAL A 91 -15.66 -5.13 -9.98
C VAL A 91 -14.47 -5.16 -10.93
N ASN A 92 -14.37 -4.19 -11.84
CA ASN A 92 -13.25 -4.07 -12.76
C ASN A 92 -11.91 -3.87 -12.01
N ARG A 93 -11.91 -3.08 -10.93
CA ARG A 93 -10.73 -2.92 -10.06
C ARG A 93 -10.37 -4.21 -9.32
N VAL A 94 -11.35 -4.94 -8.81
CA VAL A 94 -11.10 -6.23 -8.13
C VAL A 94 -10.55 -7.27 -9.11
N TRP A 95 -11.09 -7.32 -10.33
CA TRP A 95 -10.56 -8.14 -11.42
C TRP A 95 -9.11 -7.77 -11.73
N GLN A 96 -8.83 -6.47 -11.93
CA GLN A 96 -7.49 -5.96 -12.19
C GLN A 96 -6.47 -6.38 -11.11
N GLN A 97 -6.84 -6.37 -9.83
CA GLN A 97 -5.92 -6.78 -8.76
C GLN A 97 -5.54 -8.26 -8.85
N HIS A 98 -6.43 -9.12 -9.34
CA HIS A 98 -6.17 -10.55 -9.49
C HIS A 98 -5.38 -10.88 -10.75
N PHE A 99 -5.68 -10.22 -11.87
CA PHE A 99 -5.12 -10.54 -13.19
C PHE A 99 -4.05 -9.55 -13.69
N GLY A 100 -3.77 -8.47 -12.94
CA GLY A 100 -2.89 -7.37 -13.35
C GLY A 100 -3.49 -6.42 -14.38
N HIS A 101 -4.46 -6.88 -15.16
CA HIS A 101 -5.12 -6.12 -16.22
C HIS A 101 -6.63 -6.03 -15.97
N PRO A 102 -7.24 -4.85 -16.15
CA PRO A 102 -8.68 -4.69 -16.03
C PRO A 102 -9.42 -5.27 -17.24
N LEU A 103 -10.72 -5.54 -17.10
CA LEU A 103 -11.59 -5.88 -18.24
C LEU A 103 -11.84 -4.65 -19.12
N ALA A 104 -12.07 -3.48 -18.52
CA ALA A 104 -12.16 -2.21 -19.21
C ALA A 104 -10.81 -1.48 -19.17
N ALA A 105 -10.32 -0.99 -20.32
CA ALA A 105 -8.93 -0.53 -20.45
C ALA A 105 -8.53 0.53 -19.40
N ASN A 106 -9.45 1.44 -19.05
CA ASN A 106 -9.26 2.39 -17.96
C ASN A 106 -10.04 1.91 -16.71
N PRO A 107 -9.37 1.62 -15.57
CA PRO A 107 -10.02 1.03 -14.41
C PRO A 107 -11.17 1.86 -13.82
N ASN A 108 -11.07 3.19 -13.91
CA ASN A 108 -12.02 4.15 -13.33
C ASN A 108 -12.89 4.88 -14.37
N ASN A 109 -12.66 4.72 -15.68
CA ASN A 109 -13.32 5.54 -16.71
C ASN A 109 -14.19 4.68 -17.63
N PHE A 110 -15.49 4.72 -17.40
CA PHE A 110 -16.52 4.06 -18.21
C PHE A 110 -17.29 5.05 -19.10
N GLY A 111 -16.80 6.29 -19.23
CA GLY A 111 -17.40 7.30 -20.10
C GLY A 111 -17.04 7.08 -21.58
N ALA A 112 -17.55 7.95 -22.46
CA ALA A 112 -17.33 7.87 -23.90
C ALA A 112 -15.84 7.91 -24.33
N LYS A 113 -14.97 8.50 -23.49
CA LYS A 113 -13.51 8.54 -23.71
C LYS A 113 -12.75 7.36 -23.08
N GLY A 114 -13.44 6.49 -22.34
CA GLY A 114 -12.86 5.30 -21.74
C GLY A 114 -12.72 4.16 -22.75
N GLY A 115 -11.70 3.31 -22.58
CA GLY A 115 -11.57 2.10 -23.38
C GLY A 115 -12.72 1.12 -23.11
N LYS A 116 -13.26 0.52 -24.18
CA LYS A 116 -14.34 -0.47 -24.08
C LYS A 116 -13.85 -1.73 -23.35
N PRO A 117 -14.74 -2.41 -22.59
CA PRO A 117 -14.40 -3.70 -21.99
C PRO A 117 -14.07 -4.75 -23.06
N THR A 118 -13.04 -5.57 -22.81
CA THR A 118 -12.72 -6.73 -23.67
C THR A 118 -13.81 -7.79 -23.57
N HIS A 119 -14.36 -8.00 -22.37
CA HIS A 119 -15.44 -8.93 -22.09
C HIS A 119 -16.61 -8.19 -21.41
N PRO A 120 -17.45 -7.46 -22.18
CA PRO A 120 -18.51 -6.63 -21.62
C PRO A 120 -19.58 -7.44 -20.88
N GLU A 121 -20.00 -8.58 -21.44
CA GLU A 121 -21.00 -9.45 -20.80
C GLU A 121 -20.51 -10.02 -19.46
N LEU A 122 -19.24 -10.40 -19.38
CA LEU A 122 -18.63 -10.86 -18.14
C LEU A 122 -18.60 -9.77 -17.07
N LEU A 123 -18.20 -8.55 -17.45
CA LEU A 123 -18.18 -7.41 -16.53
C LEU A 123 -19.59 -7.09 -16.01
N ASP A 124 -20.58 -7.09 -16.91
CA ASP A 124 -21.97 -6.82 -16.56
C ASP A 124 -22.54 -7.91 -15.65
N TRP A 125 -22.26 -9.17 -15.95
CA TRP A 125 -22.66 -10.29 -15.11
C TRP A 125 -22.04 -10.22 -13.71
N LEU A 126 -20.72 -9.99 -13.61
CA LEU A 126 -20.04 -9.84 -12.32
C LEU A 126 -20.56 -8.62 -11.53
N ALA A 127 -20.87 -7.52 -12.20
CA ALA A 127 -21.42 -6.32 -11.58
C ALA A 127 -22.83 -6.56 -11.02
N ALA A 128 -23.72 -7.17 -11.81
CA ALA A 128 -25.07 -7.53 -11.37
C ALA A 128 -25.01 -8.51 -10.18
N ASP A 129 -24.22 -9.57 -10.32
CA ASP A 129 -24.02 -10.58 -9.28
C ASP A 129 -23.46 -9.99 -7.97
N PHE A 130 -22.55 -9.02 -8.06
CA PHE A 130 -22.02 -8.32 -6.88
C PHE A 130 -23.09 -7.53 -6.13
N VAL A 131 -23.98 -6.84 -6.87
CA VAL A 131 -25.08 -6.05 -6.31
C VAL A 131 -26.15 -6.95 -5.69
N GLU A 132 -26.60 -7.97 -6.43
CA GLU A 132 -27.63 -8.93 -5.99
C GLU A 132 -27.25 -9.65 -4.69
N HIS A 133 -25.96 -9.91 -4.49
CA HIS A 133 -25.46 -10.60 -3.29
C HIS A 133 -25.00 -9.63 -2.18
N GLY A 134 -25.46 -8.38 -2.23
CA GLY A 134 -25.29 -7.41 -1.15
C GLY A 134 -23.89 -6.82 -1.05
N TRP A 135 -23.20 -6.60 -2.18
CA TRP A 135 -21.93 -5.88 -2.26
C TRP A 135 -20.80 -6.52 -1.43
N LYS A 136 -20.81 -7.85 -1.30
CA LYS A 136 -19.86 -8.60 -0.44
C LYS A 136 -18.56 -8.91 -1.19
N PHE A 137 -17.50 -8.14 -0.93
CA PHE A 137 -16.17 -8.35 -1.53
C PHE A 137 -15.62 -9.76 -1.36
N LYS A 138 -15.75 -10.38 -0.17
CA LYS A 138 -15.27 -11.75 0.06
C LYS A 138 -15.90 -12.76 -0.90
N ARG A 139 -17.18 -12.56 -1.26
CA ARG A 139 -17.88 -13.41 -2.21
C ARG A 139 -17.35 -13.19 -3.63
N LEU A 140 -17.23 -11.94 -4.05
CA LEU A 140 -16.66 -11.57 -5.36
C LEU A 140 -15.25 -12.14 -5.56
N HIS A 141 -14.35 -11.98 -4.55
CA HIS A 141 -13.02 -12.57 -4.62
C HIS A 141 -13.09 -14.10 -4.75
N ARG A 142 -13.92 -14.77 -3.96
CA ARG A 142 -14.06 -16.24 -4.04
C ARG A 142 -14.55 -16.68 -5.41
N LEU A 143 -15.55 -16.00 -5.97
CA LEU A 143 -16.09 -16.29 -7.30
C LEU A 143 -15.00 -16.21 -8.37
N ILE A 144 -14.23 -15.12 -8.38
CA ILE A 144 -13.11 -14.94 -9.31
C ILE A 144 -12.05 -16.02 -9.08
N MET A 145 -11.64 -16.27 -7.83
CA MET A 145 -10.57 -17.23 -7.50
C MET A 145 -10.95 -18.69 -7.78
N GLN A 146 -12.25 -19.00 -7.88
CA GLN A 146 -12.75 -20.33 -8.22
C GLN A 146 -12.99 -20.53 -9.73
N SER A 147 -12.88 -19.46 -10.53
CA SER A 147 -13.03 -19.55 -11.98
C SER A 147 -11.92 -20.38 -12.62
N ASP A 148 -12.20 -20.93 -13.80
CA ASP A 148 -11.18 -21.63 -14.59
C ASP A 148 -10.07 -20.67 -15.02
N THR A 149 -10.43 -19.43 -15.39
CA THR A 149 -9.48 -18.36 -15.76
C THR A 149 -8.46 -18.09 -14.65
N TYR A 150 -8.87 -18.00 -13.38
CA TYR A 150 -7.94 -17.77 -12.27
C TYR A 150 -7.03 -18.98 -11.99
N ARG A 151 -7.53 -20.19 -12.26
CA ARG A 151 -6.82 -21.45 -11.99
C ARG A 151 -5.93 -21.93 -13.14
N GLN A 152 -5.86 -21.16 -14.23
CA GLN A 152 -4.97 -21.45 -15.35
C GLN A 152 -3.49 -21.48 -14.93
N SER A 153 -2.70 -22.26 -15.66
CA SER A 153 -1.24 -22.28 -15.53
C SER A 153 -0.62 -20.95 -15.96
N GLY A 154 0.56 -20.64 -15.42
CA GLY A 154 1.40 -19.54 -15.93
C GLY A 154 2.08 -19.84 -17.27
N THR A 155 1.95 -21.06 -17.77
CA THR A 155 2.49 -21.51 -19.06
C THR A 155 1.36 -21.95 -19.99
N HIS A 156 1.45 -21.54 -21.26
CA HIS A 156 0.50 -21.94 -22.30
C HIS A 156 1.19 -22.78 -23.39
N PRO A 157 0.64 -23.94 -23.81
CA PRO A 157 1.24 -24.79 -24.83
C PRO A 157 1.50 -24.09 -26.18
N GLN A 158 0.67 -23.09 -26.51
CA GLN A 158 0.77 -22.30 -27.74
C GLN A 158 1.28 -20.87 -27.50
N ALA A 159 2.21 -20.68 -26.56
CA ALA A 159 2.71 -19.35 -26.18
C ALA A 159 3.19 -18.51 -27.39
N ALA A 160 3.88 -19.11 -28.35
CA ALA A 160 4.37 -18.42 -29.55
C ALA A 160 3.22 -17.87 -30.43
N LYS A 161 2.10 -18.59 -30.52
CA LYS A 161 0.92 -18.14 -31.26
C LYS A 161 0.22 -16.99 -30.53
N LEU A 162 0.09 -17.10 -29.21
CA LEU A 162 -0.52 -16.05 -28.38
C LEU A 162 0.28 -14.76 -28.40
N ALA A 163 1.62 -14.83 -28.43
CA ALA A 163 2.47 -13.65 -28.51
C ALA A 163 2.18 -12.78 -29.76
N VAL A 164 1.66 -13.37 -30.84
CA VAL A 164 1.26 -12.67 -32.06
C VAL A 164 -0.23 -12.31 -32.04
N ALA A 165 -1.09 -13.23 -31.61
CA ALA A 165 -2.55 -13.07 -31.68
C ALA A 165 -3.12 -12.18 -30.56
N ASP A 166 -2.52 -12.20 -29.37
CA ASP A 166 -2.93 -11.42 -28.19
C ASP A 166 -1.70 -10.93 -27.40
N PRO A 167 -0.92 -10.00 -27.98
CA PRO A 167 0.30 -9.50 -27.34
C PRO A 167 0.05 -8.76 -26.03
N ASN A 168 -1.17 -8.27 -25.81
CA ASN A 168 -1.57 -7.52 -24.61
C ASN A 168 -2.29 -8.39 -23.57
N HIS A 169 -2.38 -9.70 -23.79
CA HIS A 169 -3.03 -10.67 -22.90
C HIS A 169 -4.49 -10.35 -22.55
N HIS A 170 -5.23 -9.73 -23.47
CA HIS A 170 -6.63 -9.38 -23.30
C HIS A 170 -7.56 -10.60 -23.20
N LEU A 171 -7.14 -11.76 -23.69
CA LEU A 171 -7.91 -13.01 -23.66
C LEU A 171 -7.79 -13.77 -22.34
N PHE A 172 -6.85 -13.39 -21.46
CA PHE A 172 -6.58 -14.10 -20.20
C PHE A 172 -6.42 -15.62 -20.43
N ALA A 173 -5.60 -16.00 -21.42
CA ALA A 173 -5.41 -17.39 -21.84
C ALA A 173 -4.44 -18.17 -20.93
N PHE A 174 -3.65 -17.46 -20.13
CA PHE A 174 -2.76 -18.01 -19.11
C PHE A 174 -2.51 -16.97 -18.02
N ARG A 175 -1.97 -17.43 -16.89
CA ARG A 175 -1.65 -16.54 -15.76
C ARG A 175 -0.35 -15.78 -16.01
N VAL A 176 -0.44 -14.46 -16.02
CA VAL A 176 0.75 -13.59 -16.12
C VAL A 176 1.28 -13.34 -14.71
N PRO A 177 2.58 -13.53 -14.45
CA PRO A 177 3.17 -13.20 -13.17
C PRO A 177 2.96 -11.73 -12.82
N ARG A 178 2.48 -11.47 -11.61
CA ARG A 178 2.22 -10.10 -11.11
C ARG A 178 3.24 -9.74 -10.07
N ARG A 179 3.86 -8.58 -10.21
CA ARG A 179 4.74 -8.03 -9.17
C ARG A 179 3.98 -7.74 -7.87
N LEU A 180 4.60 -8.03 -6.73
CA LEU A 180 4.13 -7.60 -5.42
C LEU A 180 4.11 -6.07 -5.33
N SER A 181 3.02 -5.53 -4.80
CA SER A 181 2.93 -4.12 -4.41
C SER A 181 3.83 -3.82 -3.20
N ALA A 182 4.15 -2.54 -2.97
CA ALA A 182 4.98 -2.11 -1.84
C ALA A 182 4.58 -2.73 -0.48
N GLU A 183 3.27 -2.73 -0.19
CA GLU A 183 2.73 -3.28 1.05
C GLU A 183 2.83 -4.81 1.10
N GLU A 184 2.57 -5.48 -0.02
CA GLU A 184 2.71 -6.94 -0.12
C GLU A 184 4.18 -7.36 0.01
N LEU A 185 5.11 -6.62 -0.59
CA LEU A 185 6.55 -6.90 -0.51
C LEU A 185 7.05 -6.80 0.94
N ARG A 186 6.69 -5.71 1.64
CA ARG A 186 7.04 -5.55 3.06
C ARG A 186 6.41 -6.66 3.92
N ASP A 187 5.13 -6.97 3.70
CA ASP A 187 4.44 -8.01 4.46
C ASP A 187 5.01 -9.41 4.16
N SER A 188 5.45 -9.68 2.93
CA SER A 188 6.13 -10.91 2.51
C SER A 188 7.50 -11.07 3.19
N LEU A 189 8.30 -10.00 3.29
CA LEU A 189 9.55 -10.01 4.05
C LEU A 189 9.30 -10.41 5.51
N LEU A 190 8.33 -9.75 6.17
CA LEU A 190 7.96 -10.05 7.55
C LEU A 190 7.37 -11.46 7.72
N LYS A 191 6.66 -11.97 6.70
CA LYS A 191 6.10 -13.33 6.72
C LYS A 191 7.20 -14.38 6.62
N ALA A 192 8.18 -14.16 5.73
CA ALA A 192 9.32 -15.06 5.54
C ALA A 192 10.19 -15.13 6.81
N THR A 193 10.41 -14.01 7.50
CA THR A 193 11.16 -13.96 8.77
C THR A 193 10.36 -14.43 9.98
N GLY A 194 9.04 -14.58 9.86
CA GLY A 194 8.17 -14.97 10.97
C GLY A 194 7.81 -13.83 11.93
N GLU A 195 8.10 -12.58 11.54
CA GLU A 195 7.87 -11.39 12.36
C GLU A 195 6.52 -10.72 12.11
N LEU A 196 5.80 -11.12 11.06
CA LEU A 196 4.52 -10.51 10.67
C LEU A 196 3.44 -10.70 11.75
N ASN A 197 3.04 -9.60 12.38
CA ASN A 197 1.89 -9.55 13.27
C ASN A 197 0.59 -9.37 12.45
N THR A 198 -0.28 -10.37 12.54
CA THR A 198 -1.55 -10.45 11.78
C THR A 198 -2.77 -9.94 12.55
N ALA A 199 -2.59 -9.36 13.74
CA ALA A 199 -3.68 -8.80 14.54
C ALA A 199 -4.49 -7.77 13.74
N LEU A 200 -5.82 -7.87 13.82
CA LEU A 200 -6.75 -7.00 13.09
C LEU A 200 -7.19 -5.81 13.95
N GLY A 201 -7.28 -4.63 13.34
CA GLY A 201 -7.75 -3.39 13.99
C GLY A 201 -6.76 -2.77 14.97
N GLY A 202 -7.22 -1.87 15.84
CA GLY A 202 -6.37 -1.16 16.80
C GLY A 202 -5.70 0.09 16.25
N LEU A 203 -4.82 0.69 17.07
CA LEU A 203 -4.13 1.93 16.72
C LEU A 203 -3.14 1.71 15.56
N PRO A 204 -2.95 2.73 14.70
CA PRO A 204 -1.96 2.67 13.64
C PRO A 204 -0.56 2.56 14.23
N VAL A 205 0.34 1.92 13.50
CA VAL A 205 1.73 1.70 13.92
C VAL A 205 2.70 2.44 13.03
N LEU A 206 3.89 2.69 13.55
CA LEU A 206 4.96 3.42 12.86
C LEU A 206 6.11 2.44 12.57
N PRO A 207 6.19 1.87 11.36
CA PRO A 207 7.33 1.05 10.94
C PRO A 207 8.67 1.80 11.07
N GLU A 208 9.77 1.08 11.27
CA GLU A 208 11.10 1.71 11.14
C GLU A 208 11.29 2.19 9.69
N ILE A 209 11.79 3.42 9.55
CA ILE A 209 12.21 4.02 8.27
C ILE A 209 13.64 4.53 8.42
N ASN A 210 14.26 4.86 7.30
CA ASN A 210 15.54 5.55 7.22
C ASN A 210 15.62 6.74 8.21
N MET A 211 16.65 6.75 9.05
CA MET A 211 16.79 7.74 10.15
C MET A 211 16.90 9.16 9.60
N GLU A 212 17.61 9.32 8.48
CA GLU A 212 17.74 10.59 7.76
C GLU A 212 16.39 11.17 7.32
N VAL A 213 15.44 10.31 6.92
CA VAL A 213 14.07 10.73 6.56
C VAL A 213 13.21 10.89 7.80
N ALA A 214 13.40 10.03 8.81
CA ALA A 214 12.65 10.08 10.06
C ALA A 214 12.88 11.41 10.81
N LEU A 215 14.13 11.86 10.83
CA LEU A 215 14.59 13.05 11.50
C LEU A 215 14.55 14.30 10.61
N GLN A 216 14.13 14.20 9.35
CA GLN A 216 14.02 15.37 8.48
C GLN A 216 13.05 16.41 9.08
N PRO A 217 13.43 17.70 9.16
CA PRO A 217 12.52 18.74 9.65
C PRO A 217 11.37 18.91 8.68
N ARG A 218 10.14 18.98 9.21
CA ARG A 218 8.93 19.13 8.40
C ARG A 218 8.15 20.33 8.87
N MET A 219 8.03 21.33 8.00
CA MET A 219 7.23 22.51 8.29
C MET A 219 5.75 22.15 8.18
N ILE A 220 5.01 22.43 9.23
CA ILE A 220 3.55 22.48 9.25
C ILE A 220 3.13 23.93 9.46
N GLN A 221 1.84 24.22 9.30
CA GLN A 221 1.35 25.58 9.35
C GLN A 221 1.79 26.29 10.65
N PHE A 222 2.71 27.26 10.51
CA PHE A 222 3.33 28.04 11.58
C PHE A 222 4.14 27.27 12.64
N SER A 223 4.57 26.02 12.37
CA SER A 223 5.37 25.24 13.32
C SER A 223 6.13 24.09 12.67
N LEU A 224 6.93 23.35 13.45
CA LEU A 224 7.54 22.09 13.03
C LEU A 224 6.69 20.89 13.45
N SER A 225 6.59 19.91 12.55
CA SER A 225 6.06 18.60 12.90
C SER A 225 7.07 17.84 13.75
N PRO A 226 6.63 17.10 14.78
CA PRO A 226 7.51 16.19 15.51
C PRO A 226 8.24 15.23 14.57
N ALA A 227 9.48 14.90 14.93
CA ALA A 227 10.27 13.87 14.30
C ALA A 227 9.51 12.54 14.29
N TYR A 228 9.70 11.78 13.21
CA TYR A 228 9.13 10.45 13.12
C TYR A 228 9.83 9.52 14.10
N GLN A 229 9.05 8.86 14.96
CA GLN A 229 9.56 7.88 15.91
C GLN A 229 8.87 6.53 15.65
N PRO A 230 9.63 5.43 15.42
CA PRO A 230 9.03 4.13 15.15
C PRO A 230 8.27 3.60 16.38
N SER A 231 7.35 2.65 16.18
CA SER A 231 6.75 1.95 17.31
C SER A 231 7.80 1.15 18.07
N ARG A 232 7.74 1.23 19.42
CA ARG A 232 8.82 0.85 20.34
C ARG A 232 9.32 -0.59 20.16
N THR A 233 8.41 -1.54 19.98
CA THR A 233 8.74 -2.97 19.92
C THR A 233 8.56 -3.58 18.53
N PRO A 234 9.33 -4.64 18.17
CA PRO A 234 9.16 -5.33 16.89
C PRO A 234 7.72 -5.79 16.67
N ALA A 235 7.08 -6.33 17.72
CA ALA A 235 5.71 -6.82 17.66
C ALA A 235 4.68 -5.73 17.30
N GLU A 236 4.92 -4.48 17.69
CA GLU A 236 4.08 -3.34 17.32
C GLU A 236 4.37 -2.86 15.90
N ARG A 237 5.64 -2.65 15.54
CA ARG A 237 6.00 -2.09 14.21
C ARG A 237 5.87 -3.08 13.06
N ASN A 238 5.97 -4.39 13.31
CA ASN A 238 5.93 -5.45 12.29
C ASN A 238 4.49 -5.95 12.02
N ARG A 239 3.49 -5.07 12.14
CA ARG A 239 2.12 -5.36 11.70
C ARG A 239 2.00 -5.27 10.18
N ARG A 240 0.92 -5.88 9.67
CA ARG A 240 0.49 -5.73 8.27
C ARG A 240 0.52 -4.27 7.84
N THR A 241 1.10 -4.01 6.69
CA THR A 241 1.40 -2.65 6.21
C THR A 241 0.15 -1.79 6.02
N ILE A 242 -1.04 -2.40 5.92
CA ILE A 242 -2.34 -1.70 5.93
C ILE A 242 -2.62 -0.93 7.24
N TYR A 243 -1.96 -1.28 8.35
CA TYR A 243 -2.08 -0.61 9.65
C TYR A 243 -0.95 0.40 9.89
N ALA A 244 -0.03 0.58 8.93
CA ALA A 244 1.01 1.59 9.02
C ALA A 244 0.39 2.99 8.94
N TYR A 245 0.77 3.86 9.87
CA TYR A 245 0.35 5.25 9.88
C TYR A 245 0.83 5.98 8.62
N ARG A 246 -0.04 6.78 8.01
CA ARG A 246 0.24 7.52 6.79
C ARG A 246 0.31 9.01 7.09
N VAL A 247 1.49 9.57 6.88
CA VAL A 247 1.76 11.00 7.11
C VAL A 247 1.83 11.69 5.76
N ARG A 248 0.98 12.71 5.56
CA ARG A 248 1.13 13.58 4.38
C ARG A 248 2.42 14.38 4.52
N GLY A 249 3.21 14.43 3.45
CA GLY A 249 4.51 15.12 3.44
C GLY A 249 5.66 14.35 4.10
N GLN A 250 5.48 13.08 4.47
CA GLN A 250 6.58 12.19 4.86
C GLN A 250 6.25 10.77 4.41
N ALA A 251 6.65 10.45 3.18
CA ALA A 251 6.49 9.11 2.65
C ALA A 251 7.44 8.13 3.35
N ASN A 252 7.08 6.85 3.37
CA ASN A 252 8.00 5.80 3.78
C ASN A 252 8.92 5.52 2.59
N PRO A 253 10.24 5.74 2.68
CA PRO A 253 11.14 5.67 1.52
C PRO A 253 11.14 4.29 0.85
N PHE A 254 11.06 3.22 1.65
CA PHE A 254 10.95 1.87 1.13
C PHE A 254 9.67 1.72 0.31
N LEU A 255 8.51 2.04 0.89
CA LEU A 255 7.24 1.85 0.20
C LEU A 255 7.11 2.74 -1.06
N GLU A 256 7.58 3.99 -0.98
CA GLU A 256 7.61 4.92 -2.11
C GLU A 256 8.48 4.38 -3.25
N THR A 257 9.69 3.88 -2.94
CA THR A 257 10.59 3.28 -3.94
C THR A 257 9.93 2.11 -4.67
N PHE A 258 9.07 1.33 -3.99
CA PHE A 258 8.28 0.24 -4.57
C PHE A 258 6.91 0.68 -5.11
N ASN A 259 6.82 1.93 -5.58
CA ASN A 259 5.67 2.50 -6.28
C ASN A 259 4.38 2.53 -5.44
N GLN A 260 4.50 2.77 -4.13
CA GLN A 260 3.31 3.08 -3.33
C GLN A 260 2.66 4.38 -3.86
N PRO A 261 1.34 4.37 -4.13
CA PRO A 261 0.65 5.58 -4.57
C PRO A 261 0.76 6.73 -3.56
N ASN A 262 0.94 7.94 -4.08
CA ASN A 262 0.91 9.17 -3.30
C ASN A 262 -0.46 9.30 -2.58
N PRO A 263 -0.49 9.60 -1.26
CA PRO A 263 -1.75 9.80 -0.53
C PRO A 263 -2.55 11.05 -0.92
N ASN A 264 -2.00 11.93 -1.76
CA ASN A 264 -2.67 13.17 -2.19
C ASN A 264 -3.56 12.97 -3.42
N ASP A 265 -3.30 11.95 -4.23
CA ASP A 265 -3.95 11.74 -5.52
C ASP A 265 -4.69 10.40 -5.56
N SER A 266 -5.73 10.33 -6.40
CA SER A 266 -6.38 9.05 -6.70
C SER A 266 -5.47 8.21 -7.60
N CYS A 267 -5.35 6.92 -7.32
CA CYS A 267 -4.63 5.97 -8.15
C CYS A 267 -5.57 4.84 -8.59
N GLU A 268 -5.87 4.81 -9.89
CA GLU A 268 -6.69 3.77 -10.52
C GLU A 268 -5.90 2.51 -10.86
N ALA A 269 -4.64 2.66 -11.29
CA ALA A 269 -3.72 1.59 -11.61
C ALA A 269 -2.35 1.89 -11.02
N ARG A 270 -1.71 0.89 -10.41
CA ARG A 270 -0.36 1.05 -9.84
C ARG A 270 0.70 0.78 -10.91
N VAL A 271 1.73 1.62 -10.94
CA VAL A 271 2.90 1.40 -11.80
C VAL A 271 3.68 0.19 -11.30
N ALA A 272 3.89 -0.80 -12.16
CA ALA A 272 4.57 -2.06 -11.82
C ALA A 272 5.97 -2.18 -12.45
N GLU A 273 6.55 -1.06 -12.88
CA GLU A 273 7.86 -1.04 -13.55
C GLU A 273 9.02 -1.33 -12.58
N THR A 274 9.98 -2.12 -13.07
CA THR A 274 11.22 -2.44 -12.34
C THR A 274 12.26 -1.40 -12.69
N VAL A 275 12.64 -0.59 -11.71
CA VAL A 275 13.69 0.43 -11.88
C VAL A 275 14.91 0.06 -11.05
N THR A 276 16.08 0.41 -11.57
CA THR A 276 17.38 0.14 -10.92
C THR A 276 17.43 0.55 -9.43
N PRO A 277 16.87 1.70 -9.00
CA PRO A 277 16.80 2.06 -7.57
C PRO A 277 16.12 1.02 -6.67
N GLN A 278 15.13 0.28 -7.17
CA GLN A 278 14.42 -0.75 -6.39
C GLN A 278 15.32 -1.94 -6.09
N VAL A 279 16.11 -2.39 -7.07
CA VAL A 279 17.08 -3.49 -6.90
C VAL A 279 18.15 -3.09 -5.89
N PHE A 280 18.70 -1.87 -6.02
CA PHE A 280 19.69 -1.37 -5.06
C PHE A 280 19.10 -1.15 -3.67
N THR A 281 17.81 -0.80 -3.56
CA THR A 281 17.14 -0.68 -2.26
C THR A 281 17.02 -2.04 -1.58
N LEU A 282 16.71 -3.12 -2.30
CA LEU A 282 16.70 -4.47 -1.71
C LEU A 282 18.09 -4.90 -1.26
N LEU A 283 19.16 -4.49 -1.95
CA LEU A 283 20.53 -4.84 -1.57
C LEU A 283 21.09 -4.02 -0.40
N ASN A 284 20.76 -2.73 -0.32
CA ASN A 284 21.47 -1.79 0.55
C ASN A 284 20.63 -1.23 1.70
N SER A 285 19.30 -1.40 1.69
CA SER A 285 18.45 -0.83 2.74
C SER A 285 18.66 -1.53 4.09
N SER A 286 18.59 -0.75 5.16
CA SER A 286 18.55 -1.27 6.53
C SER A 286 17.37 -2.21 6.73
N VAL A 287 16.20 -1.87 6.19
CA VAL A 287 15.00 -2.71 6.26
C VAL A 287 15.25 -4.11 5.70
N THR A 288 15.86 -4.23 4.52
CA THR A 288 16.10 -5.56 3.92
C THR A 288 17.22 -6.30 4.63
N SER A 289 18.26 -5.59 5.07
CA SER A 289 19.36 -6.17 5.85
C SER A 289 18.89 -6.73 7.20
N ASP A 290 18.04 -6.00 7.92
CA ASP A 290 17.45 -6.43 9.19
C ASP A 290 16.60 -7.69 9.00
N ARG A 291 15.79 -7.74 7.93
CA ARG A 291 14.97 -8.90 7.59
C ARG A 291 15.83 -10.09 7.16
N ALA A 292 16.94 -9.85 6.46
CA ALA A 292 17.87 -10.90 6.07
C ALA A 292 18.54 -11.55 7.30
N ILE A 293 18.95 -10.73 8.28
CA ILE A 293 19.46 -11.21 9.58
C ILE A 293 18.38 -11.98 10.34
N ALA A 294 17.15 -11.47 10.38
CA ALA A 294 16.04 -12.15 11.04
C ALA A 294 15.73 -13.52 10.41
N LEU A 295 15.78 -13.64 9.08
CA LEU A 295 15.62 -14.92 8.39
C LEU A 295 16.76 -15.89 8.70
N ALA A 296 18.01 -15.41 8.69
CA ALA A 296 19.18 -16.23 9.04
C ALA A 296 19.04 -16.78 10.47
N LEU A 297 18.79 -15.91 11.45
CA LEU A 297 18.57 -16.29 12.85
C LEU A 297 17.42 -17.29 13.02
N ARG A 298 16.33 -17.11 12.28
CA ARG A 298 15.21 -18.05 12.27
C ARG A 298 15.65 -19.42 11.78
N THR A 299 16.37 -19.49 10.66
CA THR A 299 16.81 -20.77 10.10
C THR A 299 17.86 -21.47 10.98
N GLU A 300 18.77 -20.72 11.60
CA GLU A 300 19.74 -21.24 12.57
C GLU A 300 19.05 -21.80 13.83
N LYS A 301 17.94 -21.18 14.25
CA LYS A 301 17.13 -21.68 15.36
C LYS A 301 16.34 -22.94 14.99
N GLU A 302 15.86 -23.04 13.74
CA GLU A 302 15.06 -24.18 13.29
C GLU A 302 15.92 -25.42 12.96
N PHE A 303 17.19 -25.24 12.58
CA PHE A 303 18.07 -26.33 12.13
C PHE A 303 19.55 -26.12 12.48
N ASP A 304 20.24 -27.20 12.81
CA ASP A 304 21.67 -27.16 13.21
C ASP A 304 22.65 -27.18 12.02
N THR A 305 22.23 -27.71 10.87
CA THR A 305 23.12 -27.91 9.72
C THR A 305 22.90 -26.83 8.66
N LEU A 306 24.01 -26.37 8.06
CA LEU A 306 23.96 -25.40 6.96
C LEU A 306 23.07 -25.88 5.79
N HIS A 307 23.06 -27.19 5.54
CA HIS A 307 22.22 -27.77 4.50
C HIS A 307 20.74 -27.54 4.73
N LEU A 308 20.26 -27.84 5.94
CA LEU A 308 18.86 -27.64 6.29
C LEU A 308 18.51 -26.15 6.44
N GLN A 309 19.43 -25.33 6.95
CA GLN A 309 19.26 -23.88 7.07
C GLN A 309 19.02 -23.21 5.71
N VAL A 310 19.88 -23.47 4.71
CA VAL A 310 19.72 -22.91 3.36
C VAL A 310 18.47 -23.44 2.68
N LYS A 311 18.22 -24.76 2.76
CA LYS A 311 17.00 -25.37 2.21
C LYS A 311 15.76 -24.70 2.80
N ARG A 312 15.77 -24.41 4.11
CA ARG A 312 14.68 -23.71 4.79
C ARG A 312 14.56 -22.25 4.37
N ALA A 313 15.67 -21.53 4.22
CA ALA A 313 15.65 -20.14 3.75
C ALA A 313 14.98 -20.04 2.37
N VAL A 314 15.36 -20.90 1.43
CA VAL A 314 14.75 -20.98 0.09
C VAL A 314 13.27 -21.34 0.18
N GLN A 315 12.90 -22.29 1.05
CA GLN A 315 11.49 -22.66 1.25
C GLN A 315 10.64 -21.51 1.81
N LEU A 316 11.19 -20.73 2.75
CA LEU A 316 10.49 -19.59 3.34
C LEU A 316 10.39 -18.40 2.38
N ALA A 317 11.37 -18.21 1.50
CA ALA A 317 11.38 -17.14 0.51
C ALA A 317 10.53 -17.50 -0.73
N TYR A 318 10.68 -18.71 -1.29
CA TYR A 318 10.13 -19.08 -2.61
C TYR A 318 9.01 -20.12 -2.54
N GLY A 319 8.78 -20.76 -1.39
CA GLY A 319 7.77 -21.82 -1.26
C GLY A 319 8.18 -23.16 -1.87
N ARG A 320 9.41 -23.31 -2.35
CA ARG A 320 9.98 -24.55 -2.90
C ARG A 320 11.32 -24.91 -2.25
N VAL A 321 11.84 -26.09 -2.56
CA VAL A 321 13.20 -26.50 -2.15
C VAL A 321 14.19 -26.27 -3.29
N PRO A 322 15.45 -25.96 -3.00
CA PRO A 322 16.47 -25.80 -4.03
C PRO A 322 16.84 -27.16 -4.63
N ASP A 323 17.18 -27.16 -5.92
CA ASP A 323 17.74 -28.35 -6.56
C ASP A 323 19.21 -28.59 -6.17
N LYS A 324 19.82 -29.67 -6.65
CA LYS A 324 21.20 -30.03 -6.31
C LYS A 324 22.22 -28.98 -6.77
N VAL A 325 22.01 -28.38 -7.95
CA VAL A 325 22.95 -27.40 -8.53
C VAL A 325 22.83 -26.06 -7.81
N GLU A 326 21.61 -25.61 -7.55
CA GLU A 326 21.31 -24.41 -6.78
C GLU A 326 21.84 -24.52 -5.35
N TRP A 327 21.61 -25.66 -4.69
CA TRP A 327 22.15 -25.93 -3.36
C TRP A 327 23.68 -25.78 -3.31
N GLU A 328 24.42 -26.42 -4.22
CA GLU A 328 25.89 -26.36 -4.19
C GLU A 328 26.40 -24.92 -4.40
N ARG A 329 25.75 -24.14 -5.27
CA ARG A 329 26.09 -22.71 -5.46
C ARG A 329 25.83 -21.89 -4.20
N LEU A 330 24.66 -22.07 -3.57
CA LEU A 330 24.29 -21.36 -2.35
C LEU A 330 25.23 -21.70 -1.17
N LYS A 331 25.58 -22.99 -1.02
CA LYS A 331 26.55 -23.45 -0.02
C LYS A 331 27.93 -22.83 -0.21
N GLN A 332 28.44 -22.82 -1.45
CA GLN A 332 29.72 -22.21 -1.79
C GLN A 332 29.71 -20.71 -1.48
N TYR A 333 28.62 -20.01 -1.81
CA TYR A 333 28.44 -18.61 -1.50
C TYR A 333 28.51 -18.33 0.01
N VAL A 334 27.72 -19.04 0.83
CA VAL A 334 27.74 -18.85 2.28
C VAL A 334 29.12 -19.13 2.86
N THR A 335 29.82 -20.15 2.37
CA THR A 335 31.19 -20.48 2.82
C THR A 335 32.17 -19.35 2.52
N LYS A 336 32.08 -18.76 1.32
CA LYS A 336 32.88 -17.58 0.95
C LYS A 336 32.56 -16.38 1.84
N MET A 337 31.27 -16.14 2.12
CA MET A 337 30.85 -15.02 2.95
C MET A 337 31.25 -15.19 4.42
N ARG A 338 31.34 -16.42 4.93
CA ARG A 338 31.89 -16.69 6.28
C ARG A 338 33.33 -16.21 6.41
N ALA A 339 34.17 -16.50 5.41
CA ALA A 339 35.55 -16.04 5.39
C ALA A 339 35.63 -14.50 5.33
N TYR A 340 34.79 -13.87 4.52
CA TYR A 340 34.71 -12.40 4.43
C TYR A 340 34.31 -11.77 5.76
N HIS A 341 33.22 -12.23 6.38
CA HIS A 341 32.69 -11.67 7.62
C HIS A 341 33.56 -11.96 8.84
N ALA A 342 34.41 -12.99 8.80
CA ALA A 342 35.41 -13.23 9.83
C ALA A 342 36.54 -12.19 9.80
N ALA A 343 36.83 -11.61 8.62
CA ALA A 343 37.85 -10.58 8.46
C ALA A 343 37.31 -9.14 8.56
N HIS A 344 35.98 -8.96 8.58
CA HIS A 344 35.34 -7.64 8.56
C HIS A 344 34.31 -7.52 9.67
N GLU A 345 34.53 -6.59 10.59
CA GLU A 345 33.61 -6.28 11.67
C GLU A 345 32.79 -5.02 11.35
N PRO A 346 31.45 -5.10 11.42
CA PRO A 346 30.58 -3.96 11.17
C PRO A 346 30.50 -3.04 12.40
N ALA A 347 30.36 -1.75 12.14
CA ALA A 347 30.15 -0.76 13.18
C ALA A 347 28.78 -0.95 13.88
N PRO A 348 28.70 -0.71 15.21
CA PRO A 348 27.44 -0.73 15.94
C PRO A 348 26.58 0.47 15.56
N VAL A 349 25.27 0.23 15.41
CA VAL A 349 24.27 1.28 15.15
C VAL A 349 23.85 1.92 16.47
N LYS A 350 23.91 3.26 16.54
CA LYS A 350 23.45 4.05 17.69
C LYS A 350 22.15 4.79 17.34
N TYR A 351 21.25 4.89 18.31
CA TYR A 351 19.98 5.58 18.18
C TYR A 351 19.99 6.81 19.08
N PRO A 352 19.76 8.03 18.55
CA PRO A 352 19.79 9.25 19.35
C PRO A 352 18.53 9.37 20.21
N THR A 353 18.68 9.82 21.46
CA THR A 353 17.55 10.15 22.35
C THR A 353 17.15 11.63 22.25
N ALA A 354 17.96 12.46 21.62
CA ALA A 354 17.67 13.86 21.33
C ALA A 354 18.43 14.31 20.08
N ILE A 355 17.93 15.35 19.42
CA ILE A 355 18.59 16.01 18.29
C ILE A 355 18.49 17.53 18.42
N THR A 356 19.49 18.24 17.94
CA THR A 356 19.45 19.70 17.85
C THR A 356 18.83 20.13 16.53
N ARG A 357 17.86 21.04 16.61
CA ARG A 357 17.21 21.68 15.47
C ARG A 357 17.68 23.11 15.38
N SER A 358 18.02 23.55 14.17
CA SER A 358 18.32 24.94 13.86
C SER A 358 17.22 25.50 12.95
N LEU A 359 16.68 26.66 13.32
CA LEU A 359 15.59 27.35 12.63
C LEU A 359 15.91 28.84 12.52
N VAL A 360 15.19 29.53 11.63
CA VAL A 360 15.23 30.99 11.54
C VAL A 360 13.90 31.54 12.05
N GLU A 361 13.95 32.47 13.00
CA GLU A 361 12.77 33.15 13.51
C GLU A 361 12.17 34.07 12.43
N GLU A 362 10.86 33.93 12.17
CA GLU A 362 10.17 34.61 11.06
C GLU A 362 10.21 36.14 11.15
N LEU A 363 10.11 36.71 12.36
CA LEU A 363 10.02 38.17 12.55
C LEU A 363 11.37 38.87 12.58
N THR A 364 12.41 38.21 13.11
CA THR A 364 13.73 38.83 13.29
C THR A 364 14.77 38.38 12.27
N GLY A 365 14.52 37.26 11.58
CA GLY A 365 15.49 36.61 10.71
C GLY A 365 16.69 36.00 11.43
N GLN A 366 16.69 35.94 12.77
CA GLN A 366 17.79 35.38 13.55
C GLN A 366 17.67 33.86 13.66
N PRO A 367 18.79 33.11 13.57
CA PRO A 367 18.77 31.69 13.81
C PRO A 367 18.58 31.41 15.31
N PHE A 368 17.85 30.36 15.63
CA PHE A 368 17.79 29.81 16.98
C PHE A 368 17.87 28.29 16.93
N GLU A 369 18.34 27.71 18.03
CA GLU A 369 18.43 26.27 18.19
C GLU A 369 17.56 25.79 19.34
N TYR A 370 17.00 24.59 19.19
CA TYR A 370 16.35 23.90 20.30
C TYR A 370 16.64 22.40 20.22
N GLU A 371 16.60 21.75 21.37
CA GLU A 371 16.75 20.30 21.47
C GLU A 371 15.37 19.63 21.35
N GLU A 372 15.21 18.77 20.35
CA GLU A 372 14.04 17.92 20.18
C GLU A 372 14.33 16.55 20.81
N ILE A 373 13.61 16.23 21.89
CA ILE A 373 13.74 14.95 22.60
C ILE A 373 13.00 13.86 21.82
N LEU A 374 13.64 12.70 21.68
CA LEU A 374 13.13 11.51 21.01
C LEU A 374 12.87 10.39 22.04
N PRO A 375 11.79 10.51 22.84
CA PRO A 375 11.56 9.66 24.01
C PRO A 375 11.40 8.18 23.67
N VAL A 376 10.98 7.84 22.44
CA VAL A 376 10.88 6.43 22.03
C VAL A 376 12.23 5.72 22.10
N PHE A 377 13.34 6.42 21.82
CA PHE A 377 14.67 5.82 21.78
C PHE A 377 15.28 5.55 23.16
N GLU A 378 14.69 6.05 24.25
CA GLU A 378 15.13 5.75 25.62
C GLU A 378 14.95 4.27 25.98
N ASN A 379 13.90 3.64 25.47
CA ASN A 379 13.56 2.23 25.72
C ASN A 379 13.17 1.48 24.43
N TYR A 380 13.76 1.88 23.31
CA TYR A 380 13.53 1.28 22.00
C TYR A 380 14.09 -0.15 21.93
N VAL A 381 13.23 -1.10 21.59
CA VAL A 381 13.64 -2.49 21.34
C VAL A 381 13.94 -2.61 19.85
N ARG A 382 15.19 -2.36 19.46
CA ARG A 382 15.62 -2.43 18.06
C ARG A 382 15.73 -3.86 17.52
N ASP A 383 15.67 -3.99 16.20
CA ASP A 383 16.00 -5.25 15.52
C ASP A 383 17.50 -5.55 15.67
N LYS A 384 17.86 -6.84 15.54
CA LYS A 384 19.27 -7.28 15.54
C LYS A 384 19.98 -6.71 14.31
N LYS A 385 21.13 -6.08 14.53
CA LYS A 385 21.97 -5.43 13.52
C LYS A 385 23.20 -6.30 13.24
N PRO A 386 23.94 -6.06 12.14
CA PRO A 386 25.11 -6.85 11.77
C PRO A 386 26.17 -6.98 12.88
N ALA A 387 26.31 -5.97 13.74
CA ALA A 387 27.26 -5.96 14.86
C ALA A 387 26.83 -6.84 16.05
N ASP A 388 25.55 -7.26 16.12
CA ASP A 388 25.04 -8.06 17.24
C ASP A 388 25.05 -9.57 16.99
N VAL A 389 25.47 -9.99 15.80
CA VAL A 389 25.37 -11.38 15.34
C VAL A 389 26.73 -11.89 14.86
N SER A 390 26.89 -13.21 14.88
CA SER A 390 28.15 -13.87 14.50
C SER A 390 28.46 -13.66 13.01
N ALA A 391 29.74 -13.80 12.64
CA ALA A 391 30.15 -13.82 11.23
C ALA A 391 29.44 -14.91 10.41
N ASN A 392 29.11 -16.05 11.03
CA ASN A 392 28.35 -17.13 10.39
C ASN A 392 26.91 -16.72 10.07
N THR A 393 26.25 -16.07 11.03
CA THR A 393 24.90 -15.54 10.86
C THR A 393 24.87 -14.45 9.78
N ARG A 394 25.87 -13.55 9.77
CA ARG A 394 26.00 -12.53 8.70
C ARG A 394 26.14 -13.16 7.31
N ALA A 395 26.97 -14.20 7.18
CA ALA A 395 27.14 -14.90 5.91
C ALA A 395 25.86 -15.58 5.42
N LEU A 396 25.04 -16.12 6.33
CA LEU A 396 23.74 -16.68 5.99
C LEU A 396 22.71 -15.57 5.70
N ALA A 397 22.82 -14.42 6.37
CA ALA A 397 22.01 -13.24 6.08
C ALA A 397 22.27 -12.70 4.66
N ASP A 398 23.53 -12.69 4.19
CA ASP A 398 23.83 -12.31 2.80
C ASP A 398 23.12 -13.22 1.79
N LEU A 399 23.04 -14.52 2.07
CA LEU A 399 22.25 -15.44 1.26
C LEU A 399 20.76 -15.06 1.29
N CYS A 400 20.21 -14.77 2.47
CA CYS A 400 18.81 -14.35 2.61
C CYS A 400 18.53 -13.04 1.85
N LEU A 401 19.48 -12.11 1.85
CA LEU A 401 19.43 -10.85 1.10
C LEU A 401 19.36 -11.11 -0.41
N LEU A 402 20.17 -12.03 -0.93
CA LEU A 402 20.09 -12.47 -2.33
C LEU A 402 18.73 -13.06 -2.67
N LEU A 403 18.16 -13.88 -1.78
CA LEU A 403 16.85 -14.47 -2.01
C LEU A 403 15.76 -13.38 -2.11
N PHE A 404 15.76 -12.41 -1.19
CA PHE A 404 14.80 -11.30 -1.20
C PHE A 404 14.93 -10.38 -2.41
N ASN A 405 16.11 -10.27 -3.01
CA ASN A 405 16.33 -9.45 -4.20
C ASN A 405 16.07 -10.19 -5.54
N SER A 406 15.59 -11.43 -5.49
CA SER A 406 15.29 -12.19 -6.71
C SER A 406 13.90 -11.86 -7.27
N ASN A 407 13.73 -12.01 -8.58
CA ASN A 407 12.39 -11.94 -9.20
C ASN A 407 11.44 -13.00 -8.63
N GLU A 408 11.96 -14.17 -8.24
CA GLU A 408 11.17 -15.23 -7.65
C GLU A 408 10.50 -14.82 -6.33
N PHE A 409 11.12 -13.91 -5.56
CA PHE A 409 10.53 -13.35 -4.35
C PHE A 409 9.57 -12.19 -4.64
N VAL A 410 9.89 -11.35 -5.63
CA VAL A 410 9.20 -10.07 -5.88
C VAL A 410 7.95 -10.25 -6.75
N TYR A 411 7.74 -11.41 -7.38
CA TYR A 411 6.59 -11.72 -8.23
C TYR A 411 5.72 -12.84 -7.65
N VAL A 412 4.42 -12.74 -7.90
CA VAL A 412 3.44 -13.80 -7.71
C VAL A 412 3.21 -14.48 -9.05
N TYR A 413 3.62 -15.74 -9.15
CA TYR A 413 3.48 -16.57 -10.35
C TYR A 413 2.10 -17.22 -10.44
#